data_AF-A0A938SQX5-F1
#
_entry.id   AF-A0A938SQX5-F1
#
_cell.length_a   1.000
_cell.length_b   1.000
_cell.length_c   1.000
_cell.angle_alpha   90.00
_cell.angle_beta   90.00
_cell.angle_gamma   90.00
#
_symmetry.space_group_name_H-M   'P 1'
#
loop_
_entity.id
_entity.type
_entity.pdbx_description
1 polymer ?
#
loop_
_entity_poly.entity_id
_entity_poly.type
_entity_poly.pdbx_seq_one_letter_code
_entity_poly.pdbx_strand_id
1 'polypeptide(L)'
;MYHVLLRDARFWGFLFQVDQHLAAQAQQQGCSCGGRLHCANYPRKPRGGPTPLPGSRDYRLSFCCDRDGCRKRTTPPSVRFLGRKVYLGAVVILVAAMRHRPSPRWVIAIAMIETLPITIIVGRVVA
;
A
#
# COMPACT_ATOMS: atom_id res chain seq x y z
N MET A 1 -7.00 -17.01 -14.37
CA MET A 1 -7.67 -16.45 -13.17
C MET A 1 -6.98 -15.18 -12.62
N TYR A 2 -5.66 -15.16 -12.45
CA TYR A 2 -4.93 -14.04 -11.79
C TYR A 2 -4.90 -12.70 -12.53
N HIS A 3 -4.93 -12.72 -13.86
CA HIS A 3 -5.07 -11.51 -14.67
C HIS A 3 -6.42 -10.81 -14.46
N VAL A 4 -7.45 -11.52 -13.97
CA VAL A 4 -8.76 -10.94 -13.67
C VAL A 4 -8.66 -10.10 -12.39
N LEU A 5 -8.00 -10.62 -11.35
CA LEU A 5 -7.80 -9.89 -10.08
C LEU A 5 -7.01 -8.59 -10.28
N LEU A 6 -5.90 -8.64 -11.01
CA LEU A 6 -5.07 -7.44 -11.27
C LEU A 6 -5.73 -6.43 -12.21
N ARG A 7 -6.78 -6.82 -12.94
CA ARG A 7 -7.60 -5.93 -13.77
C ARG A 7 -8.85 -5.42 -13.02
N ASP A 8 -9.21 -6.03 -11.90
CA ASP A 8 -10.37 -5.60 -11.11
C ASP A 8 -10.06 -4.27 -10.40
N ALA A 9 -10.83 -3.24 -10.73
CA ALA A 9 -10.71 -1.92 -10.12
C ALA A 9 -11.01 -1.95 -8.61
N ARG A 10 -11.85 -2.88 -8.14
CA ARG A 10 -12.19 -3.04 -6.71
C ARG A 10 -10.99 -3.49 -5.90
N PHE A 11 -10.16 -4.36 -6.47
CA PHE A 11 -8.91 -4.80 -5.84
C PHE A 11 -7.96 -3.62 -5.61
N TRP A 12 -7.73 -2.79 -6.63
CA TRP A 12 -6.91 -1.58 -6.51
C TRP A 12 -7.52 -0.53 -5.59
N GLY A 13 -8.85 -0.40 -5.59
CA GLY A 13 -9.59 0.46 -4.67
C GLY A 13 -9.39 0.04 -3.22
N PHE A 14 -9.51 -1.25 -2.92
CA PHE A 14 -9.25 -1.80 -1.58
C PHE A 14 -7.81 -1.55 -1.13
N LEU A 15 -6.81 -1.86 -1.96
CA LEU A 15 -5.40 -1.57 -1.61
C LEU A 15 -5.15 -0.08 -1.38
N PHE A 16 -5.86 0.79 -2.11
CA PHE A 16 -5.78 2.23 -1.89
C PHE A 16 -6.39 2.66 -0.55
N GLN A 17 -7.51 2.06 -0.13
CA GLN A 17 -8.10 2.31 1.18
C GLN A 17 -7.15 1.92 2.32
N VAL A 18 -6.45 0.79 2.20
CA VAL A 18 -5.42 0.39 3.17
C VAL A 18 -4.29 1.42 3.22
N ASP A 19 -3.78 1.86 2.07
CA ASP A 19 -2.77 2.92 2.00
C ASP A 19 -3.28 4.24 2.63
N GLN A 20 -4.56 4.59 2.44
CA GLN A 20 -5.16 5.79 3.05
C GLN A 20 -5.20 5.68 4.57
N HIS A 21 -5.51 4.51 5.12
CA HIS A 21 -5.49 4.29 6.57
C HIS A 21 -4.07 4.46 7.14
N LEU A 22 -3.06 3.83 6.51
CA LEU A 22 -1.65 3.99 6.89
C LEU A 22 -1.20 5.45 6.79
N ALA A 23 -1.65 6.16 5.77
CA ALA A 23 -1.34 7.56 5.58
C ALA A 23 -2.00 8.46 6.64
N ALA A 24 -3.25 8.18 7.02
CA ALA A 24 -3.92 8.88 8.10
C ALA A 24 -3.21 8.67 9.44
N GLN A 25 -2.79 7.44 9.75
CA GLN A 25 -2.00 7.14 10.95
C GLN A 25 -0.68 7.93 10.98
N ALA A 26 0.07 7.92 9.87
CA ALA A 26 1.30 8.69 9.77
C ALA A 26 1.06 10.20 9.89
N GLN A 27 -0.03 10.72 9.32
CA GLN A 27 -0.40 12.13 9.43
C GLN A 27 -0.73 12.52 10.88
N GLN A 28 -1.43 11.65 11.63
CA GLN A 28 -1.75 11.84 13.04
C GLN A 28 -0.51 11.83 13.93
N GLN A 29 0.50 11.00 13.63
CA GLN A 29 1.77 10.98 14.36
C GLN A 29 2.58 12.28 14.20
N GLY A 30 2.32 13.04 13.13
CA GLY A 30 3.01 14.29 12.87
C GLY A 30 4.47 14.11 12.45
N CYS A 31 5.15 15.23 12.26
CA CYS A 31 6.59 15.23 11.98
C CYS A 31 7.37 15.03 13.28
N SER A 32 8.54 14.39 13.20
CA SER A 32 9.45 14.24 14.36
C SER A 32 9.96 15.56 14.95
N CYS A 33 9.72 16.70 14.31
CA CYS A 33 9.97 18.02 14.90
C CYS A 33 8.78 18.59 15.69
N GLY A 34 7.64 17.89 15.75
CA GLY A 34 6.38 18.36 16.33
C GLY A 34 5.50 19.18 15.37
N GLY A 35 5.91 19.36 14.11
CA GLY A 35 5.07 20.01 13.08
C GLY A 35 3.98 19.09 12.52
N ARG A 36 2.93 19.68 11.95
CA ARG A 36 1.86 18.94 11.27
C ARG A 36 2.32 18.50 9.89
N LEU A 37 1.68 17.45 9.39
CA LEU A 37 1.98 16.89 8.07
C LEU A 37 0.91 17.31 7.06
N HIS A 38 1.32 18.10 6.07
CA HIS A 38 0.47 18.50 4.94
C HIS A 38 0.64 17.55 3.77
N CYS A 39 -0.46 17.28 3.06
CA CYS A 39 -0.47 16.43 1.89
C CYS A 39 0.50 16.95 0.83
N ALA A 40 1.42 16.07 0.40
CA ALA A 40 2.41 16.32 -0.62
C ALA A 40 2.62 15.03 -1.43
N ASN A 41 1.56 14.57 -2.10
CA ASN A 41 1.57 13.28 -2.82
C ASN A 41 2.66 13.23 -3.90
N TYR A 42 3.21 12.05 -4.15
CA TYR A 42 4.30 11.83 -5.11
C TYR A 42 3.84 10.99 -6.30
N PRO A 43 3.78 11.54 -7.53
CA PRO A 43 3.41 10.77 -8.72
C PRO A 43 4.30 9.54 -8.95
N ARG A 44 3.73 8.49 -9.52
CA ARG A 44 4.40 7.24 -9.86
C ARG A 44 4.07 6.82 -11.29
N LYS A 45 4.96 6.01 -11.87
CA LYS A 45 4.75 5.29 -13.13
C LYS A 45 5.00 3.81 -12.86
N PRO A 46 4.08 3.11 -12.17
CA PRO A 46 4.29 1.72 -11.79
C PRO A 46 4.40 0.80 -13.01
N ARG A 47 5.22 -0.25 -12.91
CA ARG A 47 5.39 -1.31 -13.92
C ARG A 47 4.76 -2.62 -13.45
N GLY A 48 4.26 -3.39 -14.41
CA GLY A 48 3.73 -4.75 -14.19
C GLY A 48 2.24 -4.85 -13.90
N GLY A 49 1.48 -3.76 -14.01
CA GLY A 49 0.03 -3.74 -13.82
C GLY A 49 -0.67 -2.75 -14.77
N PRO A 50 -1.99 -2.54 -14.60
CA PRO A 50 -2.72 -1.57 -15.41
C PRO A 50 -2.07 -0.18 -15.28
N THR A 51 -1.83 0.45 -16.42
CA THR A 51 -1.25 1.79 -16.52
C THR A 51 -2.15 2.63 -17.44
N PRO A 52 -2.82 3.68 -16.95
CA PRO A 52 -2.83 4.15 -15.55
C PRO A 52 -3.52 3.16 -14.59
N LEU A 53 -3.22 3.24 -13.30
CA LEU A 53 -4.01 2.53 -12.28
C LEU A 53 -5.47 3.01 -12.34
N PRO A 54 -6.46 2.13 -12.12
CA PRO A 54 -7.88 2.51 -12.20
C PRO A 54 -8.21 3.77 -11.40
N GLY A 55 -8.72 4.78 -12.13
CA GLY A 55 -9.10 6.12 -11.69
C GLY A 55 -7.95 7.04 -11.23
N SER A 56 -6.80 6.94 -11.89
CA SER A 56 -5.73 7.94 -11.81
C SER A 56 -5.03 8.03 -10.45
N ARG A 57 -5.00 6.93 -9.69
CA ARG A 57 -4.31 6.84 -8.38
C ARG A 57 -2.84 6.47 -8.51
N ASP A 58 -2.18 6.95 -9.58
CA ASP A 58 -0.77 6.74 -9.88
C ASP A 58 0.14 7.65 -9.04
N TYR A 59 -0.06 7.65 -7.72
CA TYR A 59 0.75 8.40 -6.77
C TYR A 59 0.88 7.68 -5.42
N ARG A 60 2.01 7.91 -4.75
CA ARG A 60 2.18 7.57 -3.34
C ARG A 60 1.61 8.69 -2.48
N LEU A 61 0.85 8.30 -1.47
CA LEU A 61 0.49 9.17 -0.36
C LEU A 61 1.78 9.57 0.35
N SER A 62 1.97 10.87 0.55
CA SER A 62 3.16 11.40 1.19
C SER A 62 2.85 12.79 1.74
N PHE A 63 3.66 13.23 2.70
CA PHE A 63 3.47 14.46 3.43
C PHE A 63 4.76 15.25 3.57
N CYS A 64 4.63 16.56 3.66
CA CYS A 64 5.67 17.49 4.06
C CYS A 64 5.30 18.14 5.39
N CYS A 65 6.31 18.45 6.19
CA CYS A 65 6.12 19.21 7.42
C CYS A 65 5.68 20.65 7.11
N ASP A 66 4.77 21.20 7.91
CA ASP A 66 4.34 22.62 7.83
C ASP A 66 5.32 23.60 8.45
N ARG A 67 6.05 23.16 9.49
CA ARG A 67 6.94 24.01 10.26
C ARG A 67 8.02 24.62 9.36
N ASP A 68 8.13 25.94 9.39
CA ASP A 68 9.16 26.66 8.68
C ASP A 68 10.57 26.18 9.10
N GLY A 69 11.47 26.06 8.13
CA GLY A 69 12.78 25.43 8.29
C GLY A 69 12.79 23.89 8.35
N CYS A 70 11.65 23.21 8.52
CA CYS A 70 11.60 21.74 8.51
C CYS A 70 11.31 21.18 7.12
N ARG A 71 12.35 20.68 6.43
CA ARG A 71 12.22 20.05 5.09
C ARG A 71 11.97 18.54 5.14
N LYS A 72 11.54 18.01 6.28
CA LYS A 72 11.30 16.57 6.44
C LYS A 72 10.08 16.14 5.64
N ARG A 73 10.21 14.99 4.98
CA ARG A 73 9.15 14.34 4.21
C ARG A 73 8.80 13.00 4.82
N THR A 74 7.52 12.76 5.05
CA THR A 74 7.02 11.48 5.54
C THR A 74 6.33 10.76 4.39
N THR A 75 6.79 9.56 4.05
CA THR A 75 6.12 8.70 3.05
C THR A 75 5.73 7.41 3.75
N PRO A 76 4.46 7.26 4.15
CA PRO A 76 3.96 6.06 4.82
C PRO A 76 4.22 4.79 3.99
N PRO A 77 4.33 3.60 4.61
CA PRO A 77 4.36 2.34 3.88
C PRO A 77 3.16 2.23 2.93
N SER A 78 3.32 1.45 1.86
CA SER A 78 2.27 1.24 0.88
C SER A 78 2.20 -0.23 0.48
N VAL A 79 0.98 -0.77 0.41
CA VAL A 79 0.71 -2.12 -0.07
C VAL A 79 0.60 -2.15 -1.60
N ARG A 80 0.34 -0.99 -2.24
CA ARG A 80 0.30 -0.85 -3.70
C ARG A 80 1.69 -0.77 -4.31
N PHE A 81 2.62 -0.02 -3.71
CA PHE A 81 3.94 0.24 -4.29
C PHE A 81 5.05 -0.48 -3.54
N LEU A 82 5.94 -1.15 -4.26
CA LEU A 82 7.08 -1.86 -3.67
C LEU A 82 8.19 -0.88 -3.27
N GLY A 83 8.01 -0.20 -2.12
CA GLY A 83 8.97 0.75 -1.58
C GLY A 83 9.34 1.84 -2.59
N ARG A 84 10.65 2.02 -2.83
CA ARG A 84 11.17 2.98 -3.82
C ARG A 84 11.16 2.44 -5.26
N LYS A 85 10.96 1.13 -5.45
CA LYS A 85 11.02 0.47 -6.75
C LYS A 85 9.83 0.86 -7.62
N VAL A 86 10.00 0.74 -8.93
CA VAL A 86 8.96 1.07 -9.93
C VAL A 86 7.86 0.01 -10.02
N TYR A 87 7.85 -1.02 -9.18
CA TYR A 87 6.91 -2.14 -9.29
C TYR A 87 5.74 -2.01 -8.32
N LEU A 88 4.60 -2.55 -8.73
CA LEU A 88 3.44 -2.74 -7.84
C LEU A 88 3.72 -3.92 -6.91
N GLY A 89 3.58 -3.70 -5.60
CA GLY A 89 3.84 -4.70 -4.56
C GLY A 89 3.00 -5.95 -4.76
N ALA A 90 1.68 -5.76 -4.94
CA ALA A 90 0.73 -6.84 -5.21
C ALA A 90 1.12 -7.72 -6.42
N VAL A 91 1.64 -7.13 -7.49
CA VAL A 91 2.08 -7.88 -8.69
C VAL A 91 3.30 -8.73 -8.37
N VAL A 92 4.30 -8.14 -7.69
CA VAL A 92 5.54 -8.85 -7.35
C VAL A 92 5.25 -10.01 -6.38
N ILE A 93 4.41 -9.78 -5.38
CA ILE A 93 3.99 -10.82 -4.41
C ILE A 93 3.28 -11.96 -5.14
N LEU A 94 2.34 -11.63 -6.04
CA LEU A 94 1.60 -12.63 -6.80
C LEU A 94 2.53 -13.47 -7.69
N VAL A 95 3.45 -12.84 -8.42
CA VAL A 95 4.43 -13.55 -9.25
C VAL A 95 5.35 -14.42 -8.41
N ALA A 96 5.79 -13.94 -7.24
CA ALA A 96 6.60 -14.72 -6.30
C ALA A 96 5.84 -15.94 -5.78
N ALA A 97 4.59 -15.77 -5.35
CA ALA A 97 3.73 -16.87 -4.91
C ALA A 97 3.47 -17.89 -6.02
N MET A 98 3.38 -17.46 -7.28
CA MET A 98 3.25 -18.37 -8.42
C MET A 98 4.53 -19.17 -8.67
N ARG A 99 5.69 -18.54 -8.56
CA ARG A 99 7.00 -19.21 -8.75
C ARG A 99 7.30 -20.19 -7.62
N HIS A 100 6.94 -19.82 -6.40
CA HIS A 100 7.13 -20.64 -5.21
C HIS A 100 5.78 -21.23 -4.82
N ARG A 101 5.39 -22.34 -5.47
CA ARG A 101 4.13 -23.06 -5.25
C ARG A 101 3.81 -23.09 -3.74
N PRO A 102 2.79 -22.35 -3.26
CA PRO A 102 2.58 -22.19 -1.82
C PRO A 102 2.30 -23.57 -1.25
N SER A 103 3.01 -23.95 -0.19
CA SER A 103 2.74 -25.24 0.43
C SER A 103 1.30 -25.28 0.95
N PRO A 104 0.62 -26.45 0.95
CA PRO A 104 -0.80 -26.55 1.33
C PRO A 104 -1.12 -25.91 2.69
N ARG A 105 -0.17 -25.98 3.64
CA ARG A 105 -0.24 -25.29 4.94
C ARG A 105 -0.45 -23.78 4.85
N TRP A 106 0.18 -23.09 3.90
CA TRP A 106 0.03 -21.65 3.71
C TRP A 106 -1.33 -21.30 3.12
N VAL A 107 -1.83 -22.12 2.19
CA VAL A 107 -3.15 -21.91 1.57
C VAL A 107 -4.25 -22.08 2.62
N ILE A 108 -4.16 -23.12 3.46
CA ILE A 108 -5.10 -23.32 4.57
C ILE A 108 -5.01 -22.17 5.57
N ALA A 109 -3.80 -21.75 5.96
CA ALA A 109 -3.62 -20.63 6.88
C ALA A 109 -4.23 -19.32 6.36
N ILE A 110 -4.10 -19.03 5.05
CA ILE A 110 -4.71 -17.85 4.41
C ILE A 110 -6.23 -17.97 4.35
N ALA A 111 -6.77 -19.14 4.00
CA ALA A 111 -8.22 -19.36 3.96
C ALA A 111 -8.88 -19.17 5.33
N MET A 112 -8.19 -19.50 6.43
CA MET A 112 -8.69 -19.27 7.79
C MET A 112 -8.76 -17.78 8.17
N ILE A 113 -8.06 -16.89 7.45
CA ILE A 113 -8.10 -15.43 7.68
C ILE A 113 -9.44 -14.83 7.23
N GLU A 114 -10.23 -15.51 6.39
CA GLU A 114 -11.57 -15.03 5.95
C GLU A 114 -12.57 -14.83 7.10
N THR A 115 -12.25 -15.30 8.30
CA THR A 115 -13.11 -15.16 9.49
C THR A 115 -12.73 -14.00 10.42
N LEU A 116 -11.63 -13.27 10.14
CA LEU A 116 -11.18 -12.17 10.99
C LEU A 116 -11.56 -10.81 10.40
N PRO A 117 -12.10 -9.87 11.22
CA PRO A 117 -12.38 -8.51 10.76
C PRO A 117 -11.10 -7.84 10.26
N ILE A 118 -11.18 -7.15 9.12
CA ILE A 118 -10.07 -6.50 8.40
C ILE A 118 -9.19 -5.62 9.33
N THR A 119 -9.78 -5.01 10.36
CA THR A 119 -9.10 -4.22 11.38
C THR A 119 -7.98 -4.98 12.11
N ILE A 120 -8.16 -6.28 12.36
CA ILE A 120 -7.17 -7.14 13.04
C ILE A 120 -6.01 -7.50 12.11
N ILE A 121 -6.27 -7.69 10.82
CA ILE A 121 -5.26 -8.04 9.82
C ILE A 121 -4.30 -6.87 9.60
N VAL A 122 -4.84 -5.65 9.47
CA VAL A 122 -4.02 -4.44 9.29
C VAL A 122 -3.20 -4.14 10.55
N GLY A 123 -3.75 -4.34 11.75
CA GLY A 123 -3.03 -4.14 13.02
C GLY A 123 -1.82 -5.06 13.22
N ARG A 124 -1.86 -6.30 12.70
CA ARG A 124 -0.75 -7.27 12.81
C ARG A 124 0.35 -7.11 11.76
N VAL A 125 0.06 -6.49 10.62
CA VAL A 125 1.05 -6.28 9.55
C VAL A 125 1.88 -5.00 9.79
N VAL A 126 1.40 -4.11 10.65
CA VAL A 126 2.01 -2.78 10.92
C VAL A 126 2.68 -2.72 12.31
N ALA A 127 2.50 -3.74 13.15
CA ALA A 127 3.16 -3.88 14.45
C ALA A 127 4.53 -4.55 14.34
#